data_AF-A0A8J7RNL3-F1
#
_entry.id   AF-A0A8J7RNL3-F1
#
_cell.length_a   1.000
_cell.length_b   1.000
_cell.length_c   1.000
_cell.angle_alpha   90.00
_cell.angle_beta   90.00
_cell.angle_gamma   90.00
#
_symmetry.space_group_name_H-M   'P 1'
#
loop_
_entity.id
_entity.type
_entity.pdbx_description
1 polymer ?
#
loop_
_entity_poly.entity_id
_entity_poly.type
_entity_poly.pdbx_seq_one_letter_code
_entity_poly.pdbx_strand_id
1 'polypeptide(L)'
;MNSQKYHLLNDNLKKYSKFTIYDFEEILDHIKSRKYEKVDELIDNLNKVFEYSKSNAISKNDEDLANIFYLLQLYLSILKSISDLWKSLDTEKYGLSWGYLQDALIKIQLLKKFMCEPTELCVITLESYLKKLECFYPYNIFMSPEYIYEGETCSICGKSPYDPACSHIEGHLYGGKLAKRIHGNFRVKSISLVKNPKNKKCVITSSQNVDGSDKVEVSFDNLRTLVNTLGKPLVDFNRDKSENI
;
A
#
# COMPACT_ATOMS: atom_id res chain seq x y z
N MET A 1 -16.51 15.10 13.75
CA MET A 1 -16.51 14.03 12.72
C MET A 1 -15.93 12.80 13.37
N ASN A 2 -16.73 11.75 13.60
CA ASN A 2 -16.21 10.50 14.19
C ASN A 2 -15.16 9.91 13.25
N SER A 3 -13.92 9.79 13.73
CA SER A 3 -12.89 9.07 13.00
C SER A 3 -13.24 7.58 13.03
N GLN A 4 -13.43 6.97 11.87
CA GLN A 4 -13.59 5.51 11.77
C GLN A 4 -12.26 4.86 12.17
N LYS A 5 -12.23 4.27 13.37
CA LYS A 5 -11.03 3.71 14.00
C LYS A 5 -11.32 2.29 14.46
N TYR A 6 -10.42 1.38 14.14
CA TYR A 6 -10.56 -0.05 14.34
C TYR A 6 -9.32 -0.64 15.00
N HIS A 7 -9.53 -1.62 15.89
CA HIS A 7 -8.50 -2.58 16.30
C HIS A 7 -8.57 -3.77 15.34
N LEU A 8 -7.48 -4.04 14.62
CA LEU A 8 -7.44 -5.00 13.52
C LEU A 8 -7.26 -6.45 13.98
N LEU A 9 -6.94 -6.68 15.25
CA LEU A 9 -6.72 -7.98 15.90
C LEU A 9 -7.71 -8.19 17.06
N ASN A 10 -8.94 -7.71 16.92
CA ASN A 10 -9.96 -7.87 17.96
C ASN A 10 -10.46 -9.32 18.09
N ASP A 11 -11.03 -9.66 19.25
CA ASP A 11 -11.52 -11.02 19.53
C ASP A 11 -12.67 -11.46 18.61
N ASN A 12 -13.40 -10.52 18.01
CA ASN A 12 -14.49 -10.82 17.09
C ASN A 12 -14.02 -11.51 15.81
N LEU A 13 -12.75 -11.38 15.42
CA LEU A 13 -12.18 -12.09 14.26
C LEU A 13 -12.26 -13.61 14.39
N LYS A 14 -12.11 -14.14 15.60
CA LYS A 14 -12.17 -15.59 15.88
C LYS A 14 -13.53 -16.20 15.51
N LYS A 15 -14.60 -15.39 15.51
CA LYS A 15 -15.96 -15.82 15.15
C LYS A 15 -16.14 -16.00 13.63
N TYR A 16 -15.29 -15.37 12.81
CA TYR A 16 -15.50 -15.29 11.36
C TYR A 16 -14.35 -15.82 10.53
N SER A 17 -13.17 -16.02 11.12
CA SER A 17 -12.01 -16.59 10.43
C SER A 17 -11.19 -17.46 11.38
N LYS A 18 -10.57 -18.52 10.84
CA LYS A 18 -9.59 -19.35 11.55
C LYS A 18 -8.16 -18.76 11.50
N PHE A 19 -8.02 -17.57 10.92
CA PHE A 19 -6.73 -16.89 10.76
C PHE A 19 -6.17 -16.44 12.11
N THR A 20 -4.85 -16.41 12.22
CA THR A 20 -4.09 -16.04 13.41
C THR A 20 -3.00 -15.03 13.10
N ILE A 21 -2.51 -14.31 14.11
CA ILE A 21 -1.38 -13.39 13.94
C ILE A 21 -0.12 -14.07 13.38
N TYR A 22 0.03 -15.39 13.60
CA TYR A 22 1.15 -16.19 13.12
C TYR A 22 1.21 -16.30 11.61
N ASP A 23 0.07 -16.24 10.92
CA ASP A 23 0.02 -16.27 9.46
C ASP A 23 0.69 -15.02 8.85
N PHE A 24 0.59 -13.85 9.51
CA PHE A 24 1.34 -12.65 9.09
C PHE A 24 2.84 -12.75 9.41
N GLU A 25 3.20 -13.40 10.51
CA GLU A 25 4.60 -13.64 10.88
C GLU A 25 5.27 -14.58 9.87
N GLU A 26 4.57 -15.63 9.46
CA GLU A 26 5.04 -16.57 8.44
C GLU A 26 5.31 -15.86 7.10
N ILE A 27 4.42 -14.95 6.68
CA ILE A 27 4.64 -14.12 5.48
C ILE A 27 5.91 -13.28 5.63
N LEU A 28 6.09 -12.58 6.76
CA LEU A 28 7.28 -11.76 7.01
C LEU A 28 8.56 -12.60 7.01
N ASP A 29 8.52 -13.80 7.57
CA ASP A 29 9.65 -14.73 7.61
C ASP A 29 9.97 -15.29 6.22
N HIS A 30 8.96 -15.54 5.39
CA HIS A 30 9.15 -15.90 3.98
C HIS A 30 9.74 -14.75 3.17
N ILE A 31 9.32 -13.50 3.41
CA ILE A 31 9.94 -12.31 2.81
C ILE A 31 11.41 -12.22 3.22
N LYS A 32 11.73 -12.31 4.52
CA LYS A 32 13.12 -12.31 5.05
C LYS A 32 13.98 -13.43 4.43
N SER A 33 13.36 -14.57 4.15
CA SER A 33 14.00 -15.75 3.56
C SER A 33 13.99 -15.77 2.04
N ARG A 34 13.50 -14.71 1.37
CA ARG A 34 13.42 -14.59 -0.11
C ARG A 34 12.58 -15.70 -0.77
N LYS A 35 11.58 -16.25 -0.06
CA LYS A 35 10.66 -17.29 -0.56
C LYS A 35 9.40 -16.65 -1.15
N TYR A 36 9.57 -15.83 -2.18
CA TYR A 36 8.51 -14.96 -2.71
C TYR A 36 7.29 -15.73 -3.24
N GLU A 37 7.49 -16.90 -3.85
CA GLU A 37 6.42 -17.76 -4.36
C GLU A 37 5.52 -18.26 -3.22
N LYS A 38 6.12 -18.59 -2.05
CA LYS A 38 5.36 -18.98 -0.86
C LYS A 38 4.59 -17.80 -0.27
N VAL A 39 5.15 -16.59 -0.33
CA VAL A 39 4.44 -15.36 0.07
C VAL A 39 3.18 -15.21 -0.77
N ASP A 40 3.28 -15.41 -2.08
CA ASP A 40 2.14 -15.29 -3.01
C ASP A 40 1.07 -16.33 -2.70
N GLU A 41 1.45 -17.59 -2.50
CA GLU A 41 0.53 -18.66 -2.10
C GLU A 41 -0.20 -18.36 -0.78
N LEU A 42 0.52 -17.94 0.25
CA LEU A 42 -0.06 -17.60 1.56
C LEU A 42 -1.01 -16.40 1.46
N ILE A 43 -0.60 -15.33 0.76
CA ILE A 43 -1.42 -14.13 0.58
C ILE A 43 -2.70 -14.46 -0.20
N ASP A 44 -2.62 -15.28 -1.25
CA ASP A 44 -3.80 -15.68 -2.03
C ASP A 44 -4.78 -16.50 -1.19
N ASN A 45 -4.27 -17.41 -0.37
CA ASN A 45 -5.09 -18.22 0.53
C ASN A 45 -5.78 -17.34 1.59
N LEU A 46 -5.05 -16.44 2.23
CA LEU A 46 -5.60 -15.52 3.23
C LEU A 46 -6.59 -14.53 2.62
N ASN A 47 -6.34 -14.02 1.41
CA ASN A 47 -7.29 -13.15 0.73
C ASN A 47 -8.62 -13.86 0.47
N LYS A 48 -8.62 -15.14 0.08
CA LYS A 48 -9.86 -15.93 -0.07
C LYS A 48 -10.61 -16.05 1.26
N VAL A 49 -9.89 -16.31 2.35
CA VAL A 49 -10.48 -16.37 3.70
C VAL A 49 -11.09 -15.02 4.07
N PHE A 50 -10.36 -13.93 3.91
CA PHE A 50 -10.85 -12.59 4.25
C PHE A 50 -11.98 -12.12 3.36
N GLU A 51 -12.00 -12.43 2.06
CA GLU A 51 -13.13 -12.14 1.18
C GLU A 51 -14.40 -12.88 1.63
N TYR A 52 -14.27 -14.17 1.96
CA TYR A 52 -15.40 -14.95 2.47
C TYR A 52 -15.91 -14.39 3.80
N SER A 53 -15.03 -14.09 4.74
CA SER A 53 -15.40 -13.55 6.05
C SER A 53 -15.99 -12.14 5.95
N LYS A 54 -15.46 -11.28 5.07
CA LYS A 54 -16.03 -9.96 4.75
C LYS A 54 -17.43 -10.08 4.17
N SER A 55 -17.64 -10.98 3.22
CA SER A 55 -18.96 -11.23 2.62
C SER A 55 -19.98 -11.70 3.66
N ASN A 56 -19.56 -12.58 4.58
CA ASN A 56 -20.39 -13.01 5.70
C ASN A 56 -20.74 -11.86 6.66
N ALA A 57 -19.77 -10.99 6.98
CA ALA A 57 -20.02 -9.81 7.80
C ALA A 57 -21.05 -8.88 7.14
N ILE A 58 -20.89 -8.61 5.84
CA ILE A 58 -21.85 -7.82 5.05
C ILE A 58 -23.24 -8.45 5.08
N SER A 59 -23.37 -9.76 4.89
CA SER A 59 -24.67 -10.45 4.89
C SER A 59 -25.40 -10.36 6.24
N LYS A 60 -24.65 -10.14 7.33
CA LYS A 60 -25.17 -9.99 8.69
C LYS A 60 -25.32 -8.53 9.10
N ASN A 61 -25.07 -7.58 8.19
CA ASN A 61 -25.02 -6.14 8.45
C ASN A 61 -24.00 -5.77 9.55
N ASP A 62 -22.91 -6.52 9.67
CA ASP A 62 -21.80 -6.28 10.59
C ASP A 62 -20.75 -5.40 9.89
N GLU A 63 -21.04 -4.09 9.82
CA GLU A 63 -20.25 -3.12 9.05
C GLU A 63 -18.82 -2.98 9.58
N ASP A 64 -18.65 -2.90 10.90
CA ASP A 64 -17.33 -2.74 11.51
C ASP A 64 -16.43 -3.92 11.19
N LEU A 65 -16.96 -5.13 11.24
CA LEU A 65 -16.18 -6.31 10.89
C LEU A 65 -15.88 -6.39 9.39
N ALA A 66 -16.82 -6.01 8.53
CA ALA A 66 -16.57 -5.92 7.08
C ALA A 66 -15.43 -4.91 6.78
N ASN A 67 -15.43 -3.78 7.49
CA ASN A 67 -14.38 -2.76 7.42
C ASN A 67 -13.03 -3.30 7.92
N ILE A 68 -13.00 -4.06 9.02
CA ILE A 68 -11.78 -4.70 9.51
C ILE A 68 -11.22 -5.68 8.47
N PHE A 69 -12.03 -6.55 7.87
CA PHE A 69 -11.53 -7.46 6.84
C PHE A 69 -10.99 -6.72 5.62
N TYR A 70 -11.62 -5.63 5.18
CA TYR A 70 -11.05 -4.77 4.14
C TYR A 70 -9.66 -4.23 4.53
N LEU A 71 -9.49 -3.80 5.77
CA LEU A 71 -8.21 -3.28 6.28
C LEU A 71 -7.14 -4.37 6.40
N LEU A 72 -7.51 -5.59 6.78
CA LEU A 72 -6.60 -6.75 6.80
C LEU A 72 -6.16 -7.13 5.37
N GLN A 73 -7.04 -7.05 4.39
CA GLN A 73 -6.69 -7.24 2.98
C GLN A 73 -5.77 -6.12 2.47
N LEU A 74 -6.02 -4.88 2.90
CA LEU A 74 -5.11 -3.77 2.61
C LEU A 74 -3.72 -4.04 3.21
N TYR A 75 -3.64 -4.58 4.44
CA TYR A 75 -2.39 -5.00 5.06
C TYR A 75 -1.69 -6.14 4.30
N LEU A 76 -2.41 -7.18 3.86
CA LEU A 76 -1.85 -8.21 2.99
C LEU A 76 -1.26 -7.61 1.70
N SER A 77 -1.94 -6.64 1.10
CA SER A 77 -1.42 -5.98 -0.11
C SER A 77 -0.18 -5.11 0.15
N ILE A 78 0.01 -4.61 1.38
CA ILE A 78 1.27 -3.98 1.81
C ILE A 78 2.39 -5.02 1.84
N LEU A 79 2.16 -6.17 2.49
CA LEU A 79 3.14 -7.26 2.55
C LEU A 79 3.50 -7.79 1.16
N LYS A 80 2.51 -7.94 0.27
CA LYS A 80 2.74 -8.29 -1.15
C LYS A 80 3.62 -7.25 -1.84
N SER A 81 3.32 -5.96 -1.66
CA SER A 81 4.13 -4.88 -2.23
C SER A 81 5.58 -4.92 -1.73
N ILE A 82 5.80 -5.27 -0.45
CA ILE A 82 7.14 -5.45 0.11
C ILE A 82 7.84 -6.68 -0.48
N SER A 83 7.14 -7.79 -0.65
CA SER A 83 7.63 -9.00 -1.33
C SER A 83 8.09 -8.69 -2.75
N ASP A 84 7.23 -8.02 -3.54
CA ASP A 84 7.50 -7.66 -4.94
C ASP A 84 8.61 -6.62 -5.08
N LEU A 85 8.69 -5.67 -4.14
CA LEU A 85 9.81 -4.74 -4.01
C LEU A 85 11.14 -5.51 -3.92
N TRP A 86 11.26 -6.47 -2.99
CA TRP A 86 12.49 -7.22 -2.80
C TRP A 86 12.80 -8.19 -3.95
N LYS A 87 11.78 -8.88 -4.49
CA LYS A 87 11.93 -9.69 -5.71
C LYS A 87 12.45 -8.87 -6.90
N SER A 88 11.99 -7.62 -7.01
CA SER A 88 12.44 -6.69 -8.05
C SER A 88 13.87 -6.19 -7.80
N LEU A 89 14.24 -5.92 -6.54
CA LEU A 89 15.61 -5.55 -6.18
C LEU A 89 16.61 -6.67 -6.49
N ASP A 90 16.24 -7.92 -6.20
CA ASP A 90 17.08 -9.11 -6.47
C ASP A 90 17.30 -9.36 -7.94
N THR A 91 16.36 -8.93 -8.78
CA THR A 91 16.43 -9.05 -10.24
C THR A 91 16.89 -7.75 -10.91
N GLU A 92 17.42 -6.80 -10.13
CA GLU A 92 17.92 -5.48 -10.58
C GLU A 92 16.88 -4.65 -11.37
N LYS A 93 15.58 -4.89 -11.15
CA LYS A 93 14.46 -4.17 -11.77
C LYS A 93 14.08 -2.92 -10.95
N TYR A 94 15.00 -1.95 -10.87
CA TYR A 94 14.88 -0.80 -9.95
C TYR A 94 13.66 0.12 -10.21
N GLY A 95 13.24 0.28 -11.45
CA GLY A 95 12.04 1.05 -11.77
C GLY A 95 10.76 0.41 -11.22
N LEU A 96 10.66 -0.92 -11.32
CA LEU A 96 9.53 -1.68 -10.77
C LEU A 96 9.57 -1.70 -9.24
N SER A 97 10.76 -1.91 -8.66
CA SER A 97 10.94 -1.90 -7.21
C SER A 97 10.52 -0.55 -6.60
N TRP A 98 10.81 0.57 -7.26
CA TRP A 98 10.30 1.88 -6.86
C TRP A 98 8.76 1.95 -6.83
N GLY A 99 8.11 1.42 -7.87
CA GLY A 99 6.66 1.34 -7.94
C GLY A 99 6.07 0.61 -6.72
N TYR A 100 6.60 -0.57 -6.41
CA TYR A 100 6.19 -1.38 -5.27
C TYR A 100 6.47 -0.72 -3.91
N LEU A 101 7.61 -0.02 -3.77
CA LEU A 101 7.92 0.77 -2.58
C LEU A 101 6.87 1.85 -2.32
N GLN A 102 6.58 2.66 -3.35
CA GLN A 102 5.58 3.73 -3.26
C GLN A 102 4.18 3.17 -3.02
N ASP A 103 3.86 2.02 -3.61
CA ASP A 103 2.63 1.29 -3.37
C ASP A 103 2.45 0.90 -1.91
N ALA A 104 3.50 0.36 -1.28
CA ALA A 104 3.47 0.00 0.13
C ALA A 104 3.26 1.26 1.02
N LEU A 105 4.02 2.34 0.76
CA LEU A 105 3.94 3.58 1.54
C LEU A 105 2.55 4.25 1.46
N ILE A 106 1.96 4.33 0.28
CA ILE A 106 0.61 4.90 0.09
C ILE A 106 -0.44 4.06 0.84
N LYS A 107 -0.34 2.73 0.74
CA LYS A 107 -1.26 1.82 1.43
C LYS A 107 -1.11 1.89 2.95
N ILE A 108 0.11 2.01 3.46
CA ILE A 108 0.38 2.25 4.89
C ILE A 108 -0.29 3.54 5.36
N GLN A 109 -0.14 4.64 4.61
CA GLN A 109 -0.80 5.90 4.96
C GLN A 109 -2.32 5.77 5.00
N LEU A 110 -2.91 5.02 4.06
CA LEU A 110 -4.33 4.73 4.06
C LEU A 110 -4.75 3.89 5.27
N LEU A 111 -4.04 2.80 5.55
CA LEU A 111 -4.31 1.88 6.66
C LEU A 111 -4.29 2.63 8.01
N LYS A 112 -3.25 3.44 8.26
CA LYS A 112 -3.09 4.23 9.50
C LYS A 112 -4.25 5.19 9.78
N LYS A 113 -4.96 5.67 8.75
CA LYS A 113 -6.16 6.52 8.96
C LYS A 113 -7.22 5.79 9.77
N PHE A 114 -7.32 4.48 9.61
CA PHE A 114 -8.37 3.65 10.21
C PHE A 114 -7.93 2.84 11.43
N MET A 115 -6.65 2.84 11.80
CA MET A 115 -6.17 2.10 12.97
C MET A 115 -6.32 2.93 14.25
N CYS A 116 -6.84 2.30 15.31
CA CYS A 116 -6.77 2.84 16.67
C CYS A 116 -5.31 3.00 17.09
N GLU A 117 -4.54 1.91 17.01
CA GLU A 117 -3.14 1.83 17.43
C GLU A 117 -2.24 1.52 16.22
N PRO A 118 -1.52 2.50 15.65
CA PRO A 118 -0.69 2.25 14.46
C PRO A 118 0.56 1.37 14.71
N THR A 119 0.85 1.04 15.97
CA THR A 119 1.86 0.04 16.37
C THR A 119 1.38 -1.40 16.11
N GLU A 120 0.07 -1.61 16.07
CA GLU A 120 -0.56 -2.88 15.71
C GLU A 120 -0.03 -3.34 14.34
N LEU A 121 0.22 -4.65 14.20
CA LEU A 121 0.81 -5.23 12.99
C LEU A 121 2.15 -4.59 12.56
N CYS A 122 2.85 -3.88 13.46
CA CYS A 122 4.13 -3.23 13.21
C CYS A 122 4.11 -2.24 12.04
N VAL A 123 2.96 -1.61 11.77
CA VAL A 123 2.78 -0.73 10.60
C VAL A 123 3.74 0.46 10.62
N ILE A 124 3.98 1.08 11.79
CA ILE A 124 4.97 2.17 11.93
C ILE A 124 6.39 1.67 11.61
N THR A 125 6.77 0.48 12.08
CA THR A 125 8.10 -0.10 11.85
C THR A 125 8.32 -0.38 10.36
N LEU A 126 7.32 -0.95 9.68
CA LEU A 126 7.34 -1.13 8.23
C LEU A 126 7.47 0.22 7.50
N GLU A 127 6.72 1.24 7.90
CA GLU A 127 6.80 2.58 7.31
C GLU A 127 8.20 3.17 7.43
N SER A 128 8.79 3.10 8.64
CA SER A 128 10.13 3.61 8.93
C SER A 128 11.20 2.91 8.09
N TYR A 129 11.12 1.58 8.01
CA TYR A 129 12.00 0.77 7.17
C TYR A 129 11.92 1.16 5.70
N LEU A 130 10.70 1.27 5.14
CA LEU A 130 10.49 1.62 3.74
C LEU A 130 10.94 3.05 3.41
N LYS A 131 10.73 4.02 4.32
CA LYS A 131 11.24 5.39 4.15
C LYS A 131 12.76 5.46 4.14
N LYS A 132 13.44 4.66 4.97
CA LYS A 132 14.92 4.57 4.93
C LYS A 132 15.39 4.03 3.58
N LEU A 133 14.74 2.99 3.06
CA LEU A 133 15.06 2.44 1.75
C LEU A 133 14.76 3.43 0.60
N GLU A 134 13.70 4.22 0.73
CA GLU A 134 13.35 5.28 -0.23
C GLU A 134 14.50 6.27 -0.46
N CYS A 135 15.26 6.62 0.59
CA CYS A 135 16.38 7.56 0.50
C CYS A 135 17.55 7.11 -0.39
N PHE A 136 17.63 5.81 -0.72
CA PHE A 136 18.68 5.27 -1.59
C PHE A 136 18.29 5.28 -3.07
N TYR A 137 17.03 5.58 -3.38
CA TYR A 137 16.62 5.78 -4.76
C TYR A 137 17.10 7.15 -5.26
N PRO A 138 17.67 7.23 -6.47
CA PRO A 138 18.24 8.44 -7.05
C PRO A 138 17.19 9.45 -7.57
N TYR A 139 15.91 9.26 -7.26
CA TYR A 139 14.83 10.12 -7.77
C TYR A 139 14.63 11.35 -6.89
N ASN A 140 14.80 12.53 -7.49
CA ASN A 140 14.70 13.83 -6.80
C ASN A 140 13.79 14.84 -7.51
N ILE A 141 13.31 14.53 -8.73
CA ILE A 141 12.37 15.33 -9.51
C ILE A 141 11.26 14.41 -10.01
N PHE A 142 10.03 14.88 -9.85
CA PHE A 142 8.83 14.14 -10.18
C PHE A 142 7.85 14.98 -11.00
N MET A 143 7.07 14.31 -11.83
CA MET A 143 5.97 14.94 -12.58
C MET A 143 4.71 14.96 -11.72
N SER A 144 4.12 16.14 -11.56
CA SER A 144 2.83 16.35 -10.91
C SER A 144 1.82 16.82 -11.95
N PRO A 145 0.99 15.91 -12.49
CA PRO A 145 -0.03 16.27 -13.49
C PRO A 145 -1.23 16.96 -12.84
N GLU A 146 -1.79 17.93 -13.56
CA GLU A 146 -3.08 18.56 -13.29
C GLU A 146 -4.08 18.07 -14.33
N TYR A 147 -5.22 17.54 -13.86
CA TYR A 147 -6.28 17.01 -14.71
C TYR A 147 -7.55 17.85 -14.60
N ILE A 148 -8.28 17.96 -15.72
CA ILE A 148 -9.67 18.43 -15.73
C ILE A 148 -10.55 17.21 -16.00
N TYR A 149 -11.46 16.92 -15.07
CA TYR A 149 -12.37 15.78 -15.15
C TYR A 149 -13.74 16.20 -15.68
N GLU A 150 -14.30 15.39 -16.57
CA GLU A 150 -15.67 15.52 -17.08
C GLU A 150 -16.61 14.69 -16.22
N GLY A 151 -16.85 15.18 -15.00
CA GLY A 151 -17.72 14.54 -14.02
C GLY A 151 -17.03 13.48 -13.16
N GLU A 152 -17.69 13.18 -12.04
CA GLU A 152 -17.25 12.21 -11.05
C GLU A 152 -18.45 11.51 -10.42
N THR A 153 -18.27 10.25 -10.05
CA THR A 153 -19.28 9.44 -9.34
C THR A 153 -18.70 8.83 -8.07
N CYS A 154 -19.56 8.56 -7.10
CA CYS A 154 -19.19 7.86 -5.88
C CYS A 154 -19.06 6.35 -6.14
N SER A 155 -17.96 5.74 -5.70
CA SER A 155 -17.74 4.29 -5.83
C SER A 155 -18.71 3.41 -5.02
N ILE A 156 -19.46 3.98 -4.08
CA ILE A 156 -20.40 3.25 -3.23
C ILE A 156 -21.81 3.26 -3.80
N CYS A 157 -22.33 4.43 -4.18
CA CYS A 157 -23.72 4.57 -4.67
C CYS A 157 -23.85 4.89 -6.17
N GLY A 158 -22.75 5.16 -6.87
CA GLY A 158 -22.75 5.50 -8.31
C GLY A 158 -23.27 6.90 -8.65
N LYS A 159 -23.80 7.65 -7.68
CA LYS A 159 -24.29 9.03 -7.88
C LYS A 159 -23.15 10.04 -7.90
N SER A 160 -23.43 11.25 -8.38
CA SER A 160 -22.51 12.38 -8.21
C SER A 160 -22.20 12.61 -6.72
N PRO A 161 -20.94 12.87 -6.31
CA PRO A 161 -20.61 13.26 -4.94
C PRO A 161 -21.28 14.55 -4.48
N TYR A 162 -21.76 15.38 -5.42
CA TYR A 162 -22.49 16.62 -5.15
C TYR A 162 -24.01 16.43 -5.08
N ASP A 163 -24.51 15.24 -5.39
CA ASP A 163 -25.92 14.89 -5.26
C ASP A 163 -26.31 14.82 -3.77
N PRO A 164 -27.34 15.55 -3.30
CA PRO A 164 -27.82 15.45 -1.92
C PRO A 164 -28.18 14.03 -1.47
N ALA A 165 -28.50 13.14 -2.41
CA ALA A 165 -28.79 11.74 -2.16
C ALA A 165 -27.53 10.85 -2.05
N CYS A 166 -26.32 11.42 -2.10
CA CYS A 166 -25.06 10.77 -1.78
C CYS A 166 -24.60 11.17 -0.38
N SER A 167 -24.65 10.22 0.57
CA SER A 167 -24.17 10.40 1.95
C SER A 167 -22.73 9.94 2.18
N HIS A 168 -22.02 9.51 1.12
CA HIS A 168 -20.69 8.92 1.23
C HIS A 168 -19.59 9.97 1.13
N ILE A 169 -18.70 9.99 2.12
CA ILE A 169 -17.55 10.88 2.21
C ILE A 169 -16.33 10.15 1.60
N GLU A 170 -15.66 10.78 0.66
CA GLU A 170 -14.45 10.21 0.07
C GLU A 170 -13.38 9.91 1.13
N GLY A 171 -12.78 8.73 1.04
CA GLY A 171 -11.77 8.27 1.98
C GLY A 171 -12.33 7.70 3.28
N HIS A 172 -13.66 7.54 3.41
CA HIS A 172 -14.29 6.77 4.49
C HIS A 172 -14.60 5.33 4.05
N LEU A 173 -14.76 4.43 5.01
CA LEU A 173 -15.18 3.05 4.78
C LEU A 173 -16.69 2.89 4.95
N TYR A 174 -17.30 2.06 4.12
CA TYR A 174 -18.71 1.73 4.15
C TYR A 174 -18.88 0.24 3.84
N GLY A 175 -19.25 -0.56 4.84
CA GLY A 175 -19.51 -2.00 4.67
C GLY A 175 -18.40 -2.78 3.96
N GLY A 176 -17.14 -2.55 4.32
CA GLY A 176 -15.96 -3.20 3.73
C GLY A 176 -15.50 -2.61 2.39
N LYS A 177 -15.91 -1.37 2.06
CA LYS A 177 -15.49 -0.66 0.85
C LYS A 177 -15.02 0.76 1.16
N LEU A 178 -13.89 1.16 0.59
CA LEU A 178 -13.45 2.55 0.63
C LEU A 178 -14.23 3.39 -0.37
N ALA A 179 -14.89 4.45 0.09
CA ALA A 179 -15.48 5.44 -0.79
C ALA A 179 -14.37 6.20 -1.53
N LYS A 180 -14.46 6.17 -2.86
CA LYS A 180 -13.56 6.83 -3.79
C LYS A 180 -14.39 7.60 -4.81
N ARG A 181 -13.82 8.68 -5.34
CA ARG A 181 -14.32 9.28 -6.58
C ARG A 181 -13.88 8.42 -7.75
N ILE A 182 -14.85 8.06 -8.59
CA ILE A 182 -14.60 7.48 -9.91
C ILE A 182 -14.70 8.63 -10.88
N HIS A 183 -13.59 8.99 -11.48
CA HIS A 183 -13.54 10.04 -12.47
C HIS A 183 -13.92 9.48 -13.85
N GLY A 184 -14.72 10.23 -14.60
CA GLY A 184 -15.05 9.91 -15.99
C GLY A 184 -13.89 10.22 -16.94
N ASN A 185 -14.21 10.75 -18.11
CA ASN A 185 -13.20 11.24 -19.04
C ASN A 185 -12.40 12.37 -18.40
N PHE A 186 -11.12 12.47 -18.77
CA PHE A 186 -10.26 13.54 -18.29
C PHE A 186 -9.32 14.03 -19.38
N ARG A 187 -8.89 15.28 -19.24
CA ARG A 187 -7.80 15.86 -20.04
C ARG A 187 -6.69 16.37 -19.15
N VAL A 188 -5.45 16.23 -19.62
CA VAL A 188 -4.28 16.79 -18.94
C VAL A 188 -4.25 18.29 -19.22
N LYS A 189 -4.26 19.11 -18.17
CA LYS A 189 -4.18 20.57 -18.27
C LYS A 189 -2.73 21.04 -18.22
N SER A 190 -1.95 20.52 -17.28
CA SER A 190 -0.56 20.89 -17.08
C SER A 190 0.22 19.75 -16.42
N ILE A 191 1.54 19.79 -16.52
CA ILE A 191 2.45 18.91 -15.79
C ILE A 191 3.54 19.79 -15.18
N SER A 192 3.66 19.77 -13.86
CA SER A 192 4.69 20.51 -13.13
C SER A 192 5.82 19.57 -12.69
N LEU A 193 7.06 20.05 -12.73
CA LEU A 193 8.21 19.36 -12.14
C LEU A 193 8.39 19.80 -10.70
N VAL A 194 8.35 18.84 -9.77
CA VAL A 194 8.37 19.12 -8.33
C VAL A 194 9.33 18.19 -7.59
N LYS A 195 9.89 18.66 -6.48
CA LYS A 195 10.72 17.84 -5.59
C LYS A 195 9.91 16.99 -4.61
N ASN A 196 8.74 17.47 -4.21
CA ASN A 196 7.90 16.87 -3.17
C ASN A 196 6.47 16.62 -3.68
N PRO A 197 6.25 15.65 -4.60
CA PRO A 197 4.91 15.36 -5.09
C PRO A 197 4.09 14.60 -4.04
N LYS A 198 2.76 14.65 -4.19
CA LYS A 198 1.86 13.72 -3.46
C LYS A 198 2.03 12.28 -3.93
N ASN A 199 2.31 12.07 -5.22
CA ASN A 199 2.57 10.76 -5.81
C ASN A 199 3.99 10.72 -6.37
N LYS A 200 4.90 10.02 -5.70
CA LYS A 200 6.31 9.91 -6.12
C LYS A 200 6.56 8.84 -7.18
N LYS A 201 5.53 8.13 -7.67
CA LYS A 201 5.71 7.14 -8.76
C LYS A 201 6.07 7.77 -10.10
N CYS A 202 5.69 9.02 -10.32
CA CYS A 202 5.87 9.72 -11.60
C CYS A 202 7.28 10.28 -11.71
N VAL A 203 8.26 9.40 -11.92
CA VAL A 203 9.68 9.72 -12.04
C VAL A 203 10.08 9.95 -13.50
N ILE A 204 11.12 10.75 -13.71
CA ILE A 204 11.78 10.90 -15.01
C ILE A 204 12.91 9.87 -15.06
N THR A 205 12.83 8.91 -15.99
CA THR A 205 13.79 7.79 -16.09
C THR A 205 14.82 7.96 -17.19
N SER A 206 14.63 8.91 -18.09
CA SER A 206 15.60 9.26 -19.12
C SER A 206 15.38 10.69 -19.60
N SER A 207 16.47 11.42 -19.81
CA SER A 207 16.49 12.69 -20.53
C SER A 207 17.49 12.57 -21.67
N GLN A 208 17.06 12.89 -22.88
CA GLN A 208 17.97 13.10 -24.00
C GLN A 208 18.46 14.54 -23.95
N ASN A 209 19.74 14.75 -24.21
CA ASN A 209 20.24 16.09 -24.47
C ASN A 209 19.57 16.67 -25.74
N VAL A 210 19.43 17.99 -25.79
CA VAL A 210 18.75 18.72 -26.88
C VAL A 210 19.46 18.52 -28.24
N ASP A 211 20.75 18.21 -28.21
CA ASP A 211 21.60 17.90 -29.36
C ASP A 211 21.64 16.40 -29.70
N GLY A 212 20.90 15.56 -28.96
CA GLY A 212 20.83 14.11 -29.14
C GLY A 212 22.08 13.35 -28.69
N SER A 213 23.06 14.00 -28.04
CA SER A 213 24.39 13.40 -27.90
C SER A 213 24.59 12.51 -26.68
N ASP A 214 23.77 12.53 -25.64
CA ASP A 214 23.85 11.56 -24.54
C ASP A 214 22.50 11.30 -23.88
N LYS A 215 22.27 10.03 -23.53
CA LYS A 215 21.18 9.60 -22.65
C LYS A 215 21.72 9.61 -21.22
N VAL A 216 21.27 10.56 -20.41
CA VAL A 216 21.59 10.53 -18.98
C VAL A 216 20.73 9.44 -18.34
N GLU A 217 21.34 8.28 -18.09
CA GLU A 217 20.69 7.20 -17.35
C GLU A 217 20.86 7.39 -15.85
N VAL A 218 19.78 7.11 -15.13
CA VAL A 218 19.74 7.18 -13.66
C VAL A 218 20.56 6.02 -13.08
N SER A 219 21.66 6.31 -12.37
CA SER A 219 22.45 5.28 -11.69
C SER A 219 21.80 4.82 -10.37
N PHE A 220 21.80 3.51 -10.13
CA PHE A 220 21.29 2.86 -8.92
C PHE A 220 22.41 2.22 -8.07
N ASP A 221 23.67 2.60 -8.27
CA ASP A 221 24.83 1.95 -7.62
C ASP A 221 24.75 1.96 -6.09
N ASN A 222 24.26 3.06 -5.51
CA ASN A 222 24.06 3.18 -4.05
C ASN A 222 23.02 2.18 -3.55
N LEU A 223 21.90 2.03 -4.27
CA LEU A 223 20.84 1.09 -3.92
C LEU A 223 21.32 -0.35 -4.08
N ARG A 224 22.05 -0.66 -5.15
CA ARG A 224 22.66 -1.97 -5.38
C ARG A 224 23.64 -2.34 -4.27
N THR A 225 24.51 -1.40 -3.90
CA THR A 225 25.47 -1.56 -2.81
C THR A 225 24.74 -1.85 -1.50
N LEU A 226 23.72 -1.05 -1.15
CA LEU A 226 22.92 -1.28 0.05
C LEU A 226 22.28 -2.67 0.07
N VAL A 227 21.62 -3.08 -1.01
CA VAL A 227 20.94 -4.38 -1.09
C VAL A 227 21.92 -5.53 -0.90
N ASN A 228 23.12 -5.43 -1.50
CA ASN A 228 24.19 -6.40 -1.33
C ASN A 228 24.73 -6.42 0.11
N THR A 229 24.87 -5.26 0.75
CA THR A 229 25.34 -5.15 2.15
C THR A 229 24.32 -5.65 3.16
N LEU A 230 23.03 -5.34 2.98
CA LEU A 230 21.96 -5.82 3.86
C LEU A 230 21.87 -7.36 3.81
N GLY A 231 22.08 -7.96 2.65
CA GLY A 231 22.11 -9.41 2.44
C GLY A 231 20.72 -10.08 2.51
N LYS A 232 19.80 -9.58 3.32
CA LYS A 232 18.42 -10.07 3.45
C LYS A 232 17.38 -8.92 3.50
N PRO A 233 16.13 -9.18 3.08
CA PRO A 233 15.01 -8.27 3.35
C PRO A 233 14.77 -8.12 4.85
N LEU A 234 14.27 -6.95 5.27
CA LEU A 234 13.76 -6.71 6.63
C LEU A 234 14.79 -6.99 7.76
N VAL A 235 16.10 -6.81 7.52
CA VAL A 235 17.17 -7.11 8.50
C VAL A 235 17.04 -6.33 9.80
N ASP A 236 16.74 -5.03 9.72
CA ASP A 236 16.54 -4.17 10.89
C ASP A 236 15.07 -4.14 11.36
N PHE A 237 14.22 -5.02 10.82
CA PHE A 237 12.84 -5.15 11.27
C PHE A 237 12.79 -6.04 12.50
N ASN A 238 12.86 -5.39 13.67
CA ASN A 238 12.48 -6.00 14.92
C ASN A 238 11.03 -5.66 15.22
N ARG A 239 10.18 -6.69 15.27
CA ARG A 239 8.89 -6.58 15.94
C ARG A 239 9.25 -6.46 17.41
N ASP A 240 9.13 -5.27 18.00
CA ASP A 240 9.24 -5.14 19.44
C ASP A 240 8.30 -6.20 20.03
N LYS A 241 8.86 -7.14 20.81
CA LYS A 241 8.09 -8.15 21.54
C LYS A 241 7.35 -7.52 22.73
N SER A 242 6.89 -6.28 22.58
CA SER A 242 6.03 -5.62 23.54
C SER A 242 4.59 -5.85 23.10
N GLU A 243 3.83 -6.43 24.02
CA GLU A 243 2.40 -6.73 23.94
C GLU A 243 2.08 -8.09 23.32
N ASN A 244 2.59 -9.14 23.97
CA ASN A 244 1.70 -10.25 24.31
C ASN A 244 0.47 -9.65 25.04
N ILE A 245 -0.70 -10.06 24.55
CA ILE A 245 -2.03 -9.91 25.17
C ILE A 245 -1.97 -10.05 26.69
#